data_AF-A0A2P8KA61-F1
#
_entry.id   AF-A0A2P8KA61-F1
#
_cell.length_a   1.000
_cell.length_b   1.000
_cell.length_c   1.000
_cell.angle_alpha   90.00
_cell.angle_beta   90.00
_cell.angle_gamma   90.00
#
_symmetry.space_group_name_H-M   'P 1'
#
loop_
_entity.id
_entity.type
_entity.pdbx_description
1 polymer ?
#
loop_
_entity_poly.entity_id
_entity_poly.type
_entity_poly.pdbx_seq_one_letter_code
_entity_poly.pdbx_strand_id
1 'polypeptide(L)'
;MKTWFLRSLAIVAVAVLGACGGGGGGGGGFFPITGLPGATTVALNGNVTFDSVPNSTGALNYGAMSVKPVRGAVVEVLDANGAVLTSTATDGSGAYSATVPANTTVSVRVKAQMLQTGSGASWDVSVRDNTQSDALYSMASESFSTGGAAVTRNVHAPSGWNGSSYASTRVAGPFAVLDTVYATQAKVLSVASSTTFPPLRVFWSVNNVPASGNPALGQIGTTFFTSSTATGAVRAIYVLGKENVDTDEYDNSVVAHEWGHYYQSAFSRDDSPGGSHSLSELLDRRLAFSEGWGNAWSGIALARSNYTDSTGANQALGSSLDLTAGTTSNPGWFREASIQSIFWNLNNQVGFKPIHDALTGSFKTSTAVTSIHPFSVAFNAAASGSASALNALLVGQGIAVPNNQFADNETNSGGLTSFALPMYRTATLGVGTQACVTNQVDPGRAGNKLGSYAYLRFTAPTQRNYSVTIAVTGGTPGTDPDFVVYQGRRAGQGLSTVGGSESGAVSLSAGEAVLVLNDFNNVSANTCFTVTIN
;
A
#
# COMPACT_ATOMS: atom_id res chain seq x y z
N MET A 1 -20.16 5.34 -1.84
CA MET A 1 -20.30 6.68 -2.45
C MET A 1 -19.76 6.56 -3.88
N LYS A 2 -20.61 6.75 -4.90
CA LYS A 2 -20.28 6.42 -6.31
C LYS A 2 -19.21 7.37 -6.85
N THR A 3 -18.02 6.87 -7.16
CA THR A 3 -16.94 7.64 -7.80
C THR A 3 -17.25 7.85 -9.28
N TRP A 4 -17.32 9.12 -9.70
CA TRP A 4 -17.62 9.54 -11.07
C TRP A 4 -16.34 9.87 -11.85
N PHE A 5 -16.22 9.19 -13.01
CA PHE A 5 -15.62 9.58 -14.29
C PHE A 5 -14.11 9.82 -14.48
N LEU A 6 -13.49 8.80 -15.09
CA LEU A 6 -12.56 8.94 -16.22
C LEU A 6 -13.29 9.53 -17.44
N ARG A 7 -12.69 10.51 -18.11
CA ARG A 7 -13.01 10.83 -19.51
C ARG A 7 -11.73 10.99 -20.33
N SER A 8 -11.62 10.16 -21.35
CA SER A 8 -10.67 10.25 -22.45
C SER A 8 -11.22 11.19 -23.53
N LEU A 9 -10.35 11.96 -24.20
CA LEU A 9 -10.59 12.41 -25.58
C LEU A 9 -9.28 12.70 -26.31
N ALA A 10 -9.39 12.61 -27.64
CA ALA A 10 -8.38 12.15 -28.56
C ALA A 10 -7.41 13.21 -29.09
N ILE A 11 -6.26 12.66 -29.50
CA ILE A 11 -5.26 13.05 -30.51
C ILE A 11 -5.66 14.22 -31.43
N VAL A 12 -4.85 15.28 -31.39
CA VAL A 12 -4.53 16.09 -32.59
C VAL A 12 -3.00 16.21 -32.65
N ALA A 13 -2.42 15.65 -33.71
CA ALA A 13 -1.03 15.82 -34.06
C ALA A 13 -0.85 17.10 -34.88
N VAL A 14 0.07 17.98 -34.46
CA VAL A 14 0.75 18.92 -35.35
C VAL A 14 2.22 18.94 -34.95
N ALA A 15 3.06 18.50 -35.89
CA ALA A 15 4.50 18.60 -35.82
C ALA A 15 4.95 19.98 -36.32
N VAL A 16 5.82 20.66 -35.56
CA VAL A 16 6.83 21.56 -36.11
C VAL A 16 8.12 21.40 -35.30
N LEU A 17 9.21 21.17 -36.05
CA LEU A 17 10.60 21.00 -35.66
C LEU A 17 11.26 22.32 -35.20
N GLY A 18 12.33 22.18 -34.41
CA GLY A 18 13.36 23.22 -34.18
C GLY A 18 13.83 23.27 -32.72
N ALA A 19 14.62 22.30 -32.26
CA ALA A 19 16.09 22.37 -32.20
C ALA A 19 16.65 23.27 -31.08
N CYS A 20 17.28 22.67 -30.06
CA CYS A 20 18.67 22.91 -29.61
C CYS A 20 18.91 22.48 -28.14
N GLY A 21 20.01 21.75 -27.92
CA GLY A 21 20.69 21.54 -26.62
C GLY A 21 20.11 20.40 -25.78
N GLY A 22 20.73 19.23 -25.69
CA GLY A 22 21.98 18.98 -24.95
C GLY A 22 21.61 18.80 -23.47
N GLY A 23 21.45 17.59 -22.93
CA GLY A 23 22.53 16.64 -22.65
C GLY A 23 22.86 16.70 -21.15
N GLY A 24 22.69 15.59 -20.42
CA GLY A 24 23.22 15.47 -19.04
C GLY A 24 22.33 14.66 -18.09
N GLY A 25 22.45 13.33 -18.15
CA GLY A 25 22.02 12.47 -17.05
C GLY A 25 22.93 12.69 -15.84
N GLY A 26 22.36 13.17 -14.74
CA GLY A 26 23.05 13.30 -13.46
C GLY A 26 22.79 12.06 -12.61
N GLY A 27 23.62 11.03 -12.78
CA GLY A 27 23.81 10.01 -11.76
C GLY A 27 24.44 10.66 -10.53
N GLY A 28 23.94 10.32 -9.34
CA GLY A 28 24.53 10.71 -8.06
C GLY A 28 25.90 10.06 -7.86
N GLY A 29 26.89 10.54 -8.60
CA GLY A 29 28.29 10.32 -8.31
C GLY A 29 28.74 11.34 -7.28
N PHE A 30 29.41 10.87 -6.23
CA PHE A 30 30.25 11.70 -5.39
C PHE A 30 31.17 12.55 -6.27
N PHE A 31 30.89 13.85 -6.39
CA PHE A 31 31.89 14.80 -6.86
C PHE A 31 32.67 15.26 -5.63
N PRO A 32 33.95 14.86 -5.47
CA PRO A 32 34.80 15.61 -4.57
C PRO A 32 34.94 17.01 -5.18
N ILE A 33 34.46 18.00 -4.44
CA ILE A 33 34.88 19.39 -4.66
C ILE A 33 36.41 19.40 -4.55
N THR A 34 37.07 19.49 -5.70
CA THR A 34 38.45 19.96 -5.77
C THR A 34 38.40 21.39 -5.26
N GLY A 35 38.89 21.57 -4.02
CA GLY A 35 38.81 22.84 -3.33
C GLY A 35 39.43 23.96 -4.16
N LEU A 36 38.79 25.13 -4.11
CA LEU A 36 39.47 26.39 -4.42
C LEU A 36 40.80 26.39 -3.63
N PRO A 37 41.95 26.67 -4.29
CA PRO A 37 43.23 26.68 -3.58
C PRO A 37 43.16 27.69 -2.43
N GLY A 38 43.15 27.20 -1.19
CA GLY A 38 43.15 28.03 0.03
C GLY A 38 41.87 28.04 0.87
N ALA A 39 40.78 27.37 0.49
CA ALA A 39 39.60 27.26 1.37
C ALA A 39 39.81 26.17 2.43
N THR A 40 39.96 26.56 3.69
CA THR A 40 39.97 25.62 4.82
C THR A 40 38.57 25.03 5.02
N THR A 41 38.48 23.73 5.27
CA THR A 41 37.21 23.04 5.56
C THR A 41 37.21 22.49 6.98
N VAL A 42 36.03 22.37 7.58
CA VAL A 42 35.82 21.78 8.89
C VAL A 42 34.77 20.67 8.83
N ALA A 43 34.83 19.74 9.79
CA ALA A 43 33.79 18.73 9.96
C ALA A 43 32.58 19.35 10.67
N LEU A 44 31.40 19.16 10.11
CA LEU A 44 30.12 19.44 10.73
C LEU A 44 29.44 18.11 11.06
N ASN A 45 29.20 17.87 12.34
CA ASN A 45 28.51 16.69 12.83
C ASN A 45 27.21 17.07 13.51
N GLY A 46 26.30 16.13 13.70
CA GLY A 46 25.15 16.34 14.56
C GLY A 46 24.24 15.14 14.62
N ASN A 47 23.24 15.24 15.49
CA ASN A 47 22.16 14.28 15.58
C ASN A 47 20.84 14.94 15.20
N VAL A 48 20.01 14.21 14.45
CA VAL A 48 18.67 14.64 14.07
C VAL A 48 17.65 13.78 14.79
N THR A 49 16.73 14.41 15.50
CA THR A 49 15.71 13.71 16.30
C THR A 49 14.31 14.29 16.12
N PHE A 50 13.30 13.53 16.52
CA PHE A 50 11.91 13.95 16.56
C PHE A 50 11.23 13.47 17.84
N ASP A 51 10.20 14.18 18.29
CA ASP A 51 9.30 13.71 19.34
C ASP A 51 8.39 12.60 18.82
N SER A 52 8.43 11.42 19.43
CA SER A 52 7.58 10.28 19.14
C SER A 52 6.56 10.09 20.26
N VAL A 53 5.28 10.05 19.91
CA VAL A 53 4.18 9.78 20.84
C VAL A 53 3.73 8.33 20.66
N PRO A 54 3.79 7.47 21.68
CA PRO A 54 3.34 6.09 21.57
C PRO A 54 1.81 5.98 21.68
N ASN A 55 1.23 4.95 21.04
CA ASN A 55 -0.21 4.69 20.99
C ASN A 55 -0.58 3.24 21.32
N SER A 56 0.12 2.59 22.26
CA SER A 56 0.06 1.13 22.47
C SER A 56 -1.33 0.54 22.73
N THR A 57 -2.31 1.36 23.13
CA THR A 57 -3.70 0.97 23.42
C THR A 57 -4.73 1.58 22.45
N GLY A 58 -4.29 2.21 21.36
CA GLY A 58 -5.15 2.97 20.43
C GLY A 58 -4.98 4.48 20.61
N ALA A 59 -5.25 5.00 21.80
CA ALA A 59 -5.07 6.43 22.10
C ALA A 59 -3.59 6.86 22.15
N LEU A 60 -3.30 8.11 21.78
CA LEU A 60 -1.97 8.69 21.93
C LEU A 60 -1.66 8.97 23.40
N ASN A 61 -0.47 8.55 23.85
CA ASN A 61 0.03 8.81 25.20
C ASN A 61 1.12 9.89 25.18
N TYR A 62 0.71 11.15 25.18
CA TYR A 62 1.60 12.31 25.24
C TYR A 62 2.49 12.35 26.49
N GLY A 63 2.04 11.76 27.61
CA GLY A 63 2.84 11.66 28.84
C GLY A 63 4.03 10.69 28.73
N ALA A 64 3.99 9.78 27.75
CA ALA A 64 5.08 8.85 27.43
C ALA A 64 5.83 9.25 26.14
N MET A 65 5.72 10.51 25.72
CA MET A 65 6.49 11.04 24.60
C MET A 65 7.99 10.80 24.81
N SER A 66 8.67 10.40 23.74
CA SER A 66 10.10 10.09 23.76
C SER A 66 10.77 10.64 22.52
N VAL A 67 12.04 11.04 22.66
CA VAL A 67 12.83 11.52 21.53
C VAL A 67 13.40 10.32 20.77
N LYS A 68 13.15 10.24 19.47
CA LYS A 68 13.67 9.20 18.56
C LYS A 68 14.56 9.79 17.47
N PRO A 69 15.50 9.01 16.91
CA PRO A 69 16.34 9.47 15.81
C PRO A 69 15.53 9.57 14.51
N VAL A 70 15.81 10.58 13.69
CA VAL A 70 15.35 10.62 12.29
C VAL A 70 16.31 9.78 11.46
N ARG A 71 15.88 8.62 10.96
CA ARG A 71 16.75 7.63 10.32
C ARG A 71 16.71 7.73 8.79
N GLY A 72 17.87 7.70 8.14
CA GLY A 72 17.99 7.67 6.67
C GLY A 72 17.58 8.94 5.93
N ALA A 73 17.34 10.05 6.63
CA ALA A 73 16.83 11.27 6.05
C ALA A 73 17.92 12.10 5.37
N VAL A 74 17.59 12.72 4.24
CA VAL A 74 18.49 13.63 3.53
C VAL A 74 18.74 14.89 4.35
N VAL A 75 20.02 15.20 4.56
CA VAL A 75 20.51 16.42 5.21
C VAL A 75 21.24 17.27 4.17
N GLU A 76 20.95 18.57 4.15
CA GLU A 76 21.63 19.56 3.33
C GLU A 76 22.22 20.64 4.22
N VAL A 77 23.44 21.06 3.91
CA VAL A 77 24.03 22.27 4.50
C VAL A 77 23.86 23.39 3.49
N LEU A 78 23.19 24.47 3.91
CA LEU A 78 22.88 25.62 3.06
C LEU A 78 23.80 26.79 3.43
N ASP A 79 24.22 27.57 2.43
CA ASP A 79 24.88 28.86 2.66
C ASP A 79 23.88 29.94 3.10
N ALA A 80 24.39 31.17 3.31
CA ALA A 80 23.58 32.31 3.71
C ALA A 80 22.51 32.73 2.67
N ASN A 81 22.65 32.31 1.41
CA ASN A 81 21.70 32.57 0.33
C ASN A 81 20.70 31.41 0.12
N GLY A 82 20.83 30.33 0.89
CA GLY A 82 20.01 29.12 0.76
C GLY A 82 20.49 28.14 -0.31
N ALA A 83 21.68 28.33 -0.88
CA ALA A 83 22.27 27.39 -1.82
C ALA A 83 22.84 26.17 -1.09
N VAL A 84 22.64 24.97 -1.64
CA VAL A 84 23.16 23.72 -1.06
C VAL A 84 24.67 23.65 -1.28
N LEU A 85 25.44 23.71 -0.18
CA LEU A 85 26.89 23.53 -0.19
C LEU A 85 27.28 22.06 -0.26
N THR A 86 26.56 21.21 0.47
CA THR A 86 26.77 19.76 0.51
C THR A 86 25.51 19.05 1.01
N SER A 87 25.41 17.76 0.72
CA SER A 87 24.34 16.90 1.21
C SER A 87 24.90 15.56 1.71
N THR A 88 24.24 15.03 2.72
CA THR A 88 24.51 13.72 3.34
C THR A 88 23.18 13.11 3.78
N ALA A 89 23.20 12.00 4.50
CA ALA A 89 22.02 11.42 5.12
C ALA A 89 22.27 11.10 6.59
N THR A 90 21.20 11.04 7.39
CA THR A 90 21.29 10.52 8.75
C THR A 90 21.44 9.00 8.74
N ASP A 91 22.25 8.46 9.65
CA ASP A 91 22.37 7.02 9.86
C ASP A 91 21.22 6.46 10.72
N GLY A 92 21.29 5.16 11.08
CA GLY A 92 20.28 4.51 11.91
C GLY A 92 20.16 5.04 13.34
N SER A 93 21.14 5.82 13.81
CA SER A 93 21.13 6.51 15.10
C SER A 93 20.71 7.99 15.00
N GLY A 94 20.40 8.47 13.79
CA GLY A 94 20.07 9.87 13.50
C GLY A 94 21.28 10.78 13.31
N ALA A 95 22.50 10.22 13.40
CA ALA A 95 23.72 11.00 13.28
C ALA A 95 24.02 11.32 11.81
N TYR A 96 24.59 12.50 11.57
CA TYR A 96 25.10 12.91 10.26
C TYR A 96 26.48 13.54 10.40
N SER A 97 27.25 13.48 9.31
CA SER A 97 28.54 14.14 9.18
C SER A 97 28.70 14.70 7.76
N ALA A 98 29.26 15.91 7.68
CA ALA A 98 29.54 16.60 6.43
C ALA A 98 30.85 17.40 6.54
N THR A 99 31.52 17.62 5.41
CA THR A 99 32.66 18.54 5.31
C THR A 99 32.18 19.85 4.70
N VAL A 100 32.43 20.97 5.39
CA VAL A 100 31.90 22.30 5.03
C VAL A 100 33.01 23.36 5.04
N PRO A 101 32.88 24.47 4.28
CA PRO A 101 33.84 25.57 4.35
C PRO A 101 33.94 26.15 5.77
N ALA A 102 35.17 26.43 6.21
CA ALA A 102 35.45 27.07 7.50
C ALA A 102 35.01 28.54 7.51
N ASN A 103 34.78 29.09 8.69
CA ASN A 103 34.42 30.51 8.94
C ASN A 103 33.28 31.01 8.04
N THR A 104 32.32 30.14 7.74
CA THR A 104 31.20 30.40 6.82
C THR A 104 29.89 30.33 7.59
N THR A 105 28.98 31.27 7.32
CA THR A 105 27.62 31.21 7.86
C THR A 105 26.80 30.20 7.07
N VAL A 106 26.28 29.18 7.77
CA VAL A 106 25.50 28.09 7.19
C VAL A 106 24.26 27.78 8.01
N SER A 107 23.33 27.03 7.44
CA SER A 107 22.24 26.36 8.18
C SER A 107 22.14 24.89 7.76
N VAL A 108 21.56 24.05 8.63
CA VAL A 108 21.32 22.63 8.34
C VAL A 108 19.85 22.44 8.05
N ARG A 109 19.51 21.95 6.86
CA ARG A 109 18.15 21.56 6.47
C ARG A 109 18.03 20.04 6.42
N VAL A 110 17.04 19.48 7.11
CA VAL A 110 16.69 18.06 7.05
C VAL A 110 15.39 17.92 6.29
N LYS A 111 15.40 17.13 5.20
CA LYS A 111 14.19 16.81 4.43
C LYS A 111 13.52 15.58 5.01
N ALA A 112 12.18 15.55 5.02
CA ALA A 112 11.43 14.33 5.26
C ALA A 112 11.47 13.43 4.00
N GLN A 113 12.68 13.00 3.64
CA GLN A 113 12.98 12.22 2.44
C GLN A 113 14.08 11.21 2.75
N MET A 114 13.87 9.95 2.38
CA MET A 114 14.94 8.96 2.29
C MET A 114 15.28 8.77 0.81
N LEU A 115 16.57 8.89 0.48
CA LEU A 115 17.04 8.76 -0.90
C LEU A 115 18.33 7.94 -0.93
N GLN A 116 18.29 6.81 -1.62
CA GLN A 116 19.46 5.99 -1.90
C GLN A 116 19.44 5.57 -3.36
N THR A 117 20.53 5.87 -4.08
CA THR A 117 20.72 5.53 -5.49
C THR A 117 21.95 4.62 -5.65
N GLY A 118 22.02 3.87 -6.74
CA GLY A 118 23.16 2.98 -7.04
C GLY A 118 22.75 1.56 -7.39
N SER A 119 23.73 0.65 -7.47
CA SER A 119 23.55 -0.74 -7.91
C SER A 119 23.16 -1.72 -6.79
N GLY A 120 23.09 -1.26 -5.53
CA GLY A 120 22.62 -2.03 -4.39
C GLY A 120 21.12 -1.84 -4.15
N ALA A 121 20.68 -1.96 -2.88
CA ALA A 121 19.36 -1.49 -2.53
C ALA A 121 19.22 0.00 -2.84
N SER A 122 18.05 0.40 -3.33
CA SER A 122 17.75 1.78 -3.72
C SER A 122 16.31 2.13 -3.40
N TRP A 123 16.06 3.40 -3.09
CA TRP A 123 14.76 3.93 -2.74
C TRP A 123 14.69 5.43 -2.95
N ASP A 124 13.49 5.91 -3.24
CA ASP A 124 13.11 7.34 -3.22
C ASP A 124 11.77 7.45 -2.49
N VAL A 125 11.83 7.88 -1.24
CA VAL A 125 10.66 8.05 -0.36
C VAL A 125 10.61 9.49 0.09
N SER A 126 9.47 10.14 -0.05
CA SER A 126 9.28 11.53 0.40
C SER A 126 7.95 11.72 1.11
N VAL A 127 7.95 12.47 2.22
CA VAL A 127 6.73 12.93 2.89
C VAL A 127 6.42 14.37 2.47
N ARG A 128 5.22 14.60 1.96
CA ARG A 128 4.80 15.83 1.29
C ARG A 128 3.46 16.31 1.81
N ASP A 129 3.18 17.59 1.65
CA ASP A 129 1.90 18.20 1.97
C ASP A 129 1.03 18.30 0.71
N ASN A 130 0.07 17.40 0.57
CA ASN A 130 -0.89 17.42 -0.53
C ASN A 130 -1.77 18.68 -0.55
N THR A 131 -1.89 19.40 0.56
CA THR A 131 -2.67 20.65 0.65
C THR A 131 -1.85 21.90 0.34
N GLN A 132 -0.54 21.74 0.11
CA GLN A 132 0.41 22.80 -0.23
C GLN A 132 1.15 22.46 -1.53
N SER A 133 0.41 22.10 -2.58
CA SER A 133 0.97 21.77 -3.91
C SER A 133 2.08 20.70 -3.86
N ASP A 134 1.87 19.65 -3.05
CA ASP A 134 2.78 18.52 -2.87
C ASP A 134 4.19 18.92 -2.36
N ALA A 135 4.28 20.04 -1.62
CA ALA A 135 5.53 20.55 -1.05
C ALA A 135 6.20 19.51 -0.16
N LEU A 136 7.51 19.34 -0.32
CA LEU A 136 8.33 18.45 0.50
C LEU A 136 8.50 19.03 1.91
N TYR A 137 8.16 18.26 2.94
CA TYR A 137 8.43 18.69 4.32
C TYR A 137 9.94 18.74 4.60
N SER A 138 10.34 19.77 5.34
CA SER A 138 11.69 19.88 5.87
C SER A 138 11.69 20.71 7.15
N MET A 139 12.72 20.53 7.96
CA MET A 139 13.04 21.42 9.08
C MET A 139 14.44 21.98 8.90
N ALA A 140 14.74 23.12 9.52
CA ALA A 140 16.06 23.73 9.45
C ALA A 140 16.52 24.21 10.82
N SER A 141 17.83 24.16 11.07
CA SER A 141 18.44 24.87 12.18
C SER A 141 18.45 26.39 11.93
N GLU A 142 18.59 27.19 12.98
CA GLU A 142 19.04 28.57 12.82
C GLU A 142 20.45 28.60 12.20
N SER A 143 20.77 29.70 11.50
CA SER A 143 22.08 29.95 10.93
C SER A 143 23.17 30.03 11.99
N PHE A 144 24.36 29.51 11.69
CA PHE A 144 25.52 29.51 12.58
C PHE A 144 26.83 29.60 11.77
N SER A 145 27.91 30.01 12.42
CA SER A 145 29.25 30.00 11.81
C SER A 145 29.91 28.64 11.98
N THR A 146 30.51 28.12 10.91
CA THR A 146 31.28 26.88 10.95
C THR A 146 32.61 27.01 11.69
N GLY A 147 33.12 28.24 11.88
CA GLY A 147 34.39 28.50 12.55
C GLY A 147 35.60 27.81 11.89
N GLY A 148 36.74 27.77 12.60
CA GLY A 148 37.98 27.17 12.12
C GLY A 148 38.24 25.73 12.57
N ALA A 149 37.35 25.13 13.35
CA ALA A 149 37.46 23.79 13.91
C ALA A 149 36.17 23.00 13.71
N ALA A 150 36.18 21.70 14.02
CA ALA A 150 34.98 20.88 13.93
C ALA A 150 33.84 21.44 14.80
N VAL A 151 32.62 21.42 14.26
CA VAL A 151 31.41 21.97 14.89
C VAL A 151 30.30 20.93 14.95
N THR A 152 29.49 21.01 15.99
CA THR A 152 28.33 20.14 16.16
C THR A 152 27.04 20.95 16.08
N ARG A 153 26.08 20.50 15.26
CA ARG A 153 24.75 21.10 15.17
C ARG A 153 23.66 20.02 15.18
N ASN A 154 23.01 19.85 16.32
CA ASN A 154 21.85 18.98 16.42
C ASN A 154 20.60 19.69 15.88
N VAL A 155 19.65 18.92 15.34
CA VAL A 155 18.36 19.42 14.85
C VAL A 155 17.26 18.55 15.46
N HIS A 156 16.23 19.19 16.00
CA HIS A 156 15.15 18.49 16.68
C HIS A 156 13.79 18.93 16.13
N ALA A 157 12.94 17.96 15.79
CA ALA A 157 11.57 18.16 15.36
C ALA A 157 10.62 18.01 16.57
N PRO A 158 10.07 19.11 17.12
CA PRO A 158 9.11 19.02 18.21
C PRO A 158 7.76 18.49 17.72
N SER A 159 7.03 17.83 18.62
CA SER A 159 5.66 17.34 18.37
C SER A 159 4.64 18.44 18.13
N GLY A 160 4.90 19.63 18.69
CA GLY A 160 3.97 20.75 18.71
C GLY A 160 2.95 20.70 19.86
N TRP A 161 2.93 19.62 20.65
CA TRP A 161 2.05 19.45 21.80
C TRP A 161 2.60 20.19 23.03
N ASN A 162 1.77 20.99 23.70
CA ASN A 162 2.19 21.76 24.89
C ASN A 162 1.70 21.18 26.23
N GLY A 163 1.06 20.02 26.20
CA GLY A 163 0.42 19.38 27.36
C GLY A 163 -1.11 19.35 27.30
N SER A 164 -1.74 20.22 26.49
CA SER A 164 -3.21 20.27 26.37
C SER A 164 -3.75 20.33 24.94
N SER A 165 -2.95 20.80 23.98
CA SER A 165 -3.32 20.91 22.57
C SER A 165 -2.08 21.00 21.68
N TYR A 166 -2.25 20.84 20.37
CA TYR A 166 -1.22 21.24 19.41
C TYR A 166 -1.16 22.77 19.31
N ALA A 167 -0.27 23.40 20.08
CA ALA A 167 -0.13 24.85 20.17
C ALA A 167 0.93 25.44 19.21
N SER A 168 1.64 24.59 18.48
CA SER A 168 2.64 25.00 17.48
C SER A 168 2.70 23.99 16.34
N THR A 169 3.50 24.31 15.31
CA THR A 169 3.68 23.41 14.14
C THR A 169 4.12 22.02 14.59
N ARG A 170 3.44 20.99 14.08
CA ARG A 170 3.75 19.58 14.30
C ARG A 170 4.94 19.12 13.46
N VAL A 171 6.12 19.68 13.73
CA VAL A 171 7.34 19.43 12.93
C VAL A 171 7.73 17.95 12.93
N ALA A 172 7.46 17.23 14.04
CA ALA A 172 7.74 15.79 14.16
C ALA A 172 6.88 14.91 13.24
N GLY A 173 5.66 15.33 12.89
CA GLY A 173 4.68 14.52 12.13
C GLY A 173 5.26 13.87 10.86
N PRO A 174 5.82 14.62 9.89
CA PRO A 174 6.36 14.03 8.68
C PRO A 174 7.57 13.13 8.93
N PHE A 175 8.34 13.37 9.99
CA PHE A 175 9.47 12.51 10.36
C PHE A 175 9.03 11.23 11.07
N ALA A 176 7.95 11.24 11.85
CA ALA A 176 7.35 10.05 12.45
C ALA A 176 6.76 9.11 11.38
N VAL A 177 6.10 9.69 10.36
CA VAL A 177 5.65 8.96 9.18
C VAL A 177 6.83 8.34 8.42
N LEU A 178 7.88 9.13 8.16
CA LEU A 178 9.09 8.63 7.49
C LEU A 178 9.77 7.52 8.29
N ASP A 179 9.80 7.63 9.61
CA ASP A 179 10.39 6.65 10.53
C ASP A 179 9.68 5.29 10.47
N THR A 180 8.35 5.31 10.29
CA THR A 180 7.55 4.10 10.07
C THR A 180 7.90 3.45 8.73
N VAL A 181 8.03 4.24 7.65
CA VAL A 181 8.46 3.74 6.34
C VAL A 181 9.87 3.17 6.37
N TYR A 182 10.79 3.78 7.14
CA TYR A 182 12.12 3.23 7.35
C TYR A 182 12.05 1.83 7.97
N ALA A 183 11.22 1.64 9.00
CA ALA A 183 11.07 0.34 9.68
C ALA A 183 10.50 -0.75 8.75
N THR A 184 9.49 -0.42 7.93
CA THR A 184 8.91 -1.37 6.97
C THR A 184 9.90 -1.74 5.86
N GLN A 185 10.65 -0.77 5.32
CA GLN A 185 11.73 -1.04 4.35
C GLN A 185 12.84 -1.91 4.95
N ALA A 186 13.27 -1.63 6.19
CA ALA A 186 14.28 -2.41 6.89
C ALA A 186 13.86 -3.87 7.05
N LYS A 187 12.57 -4.15 7.31
CA LYS A 187 12.04 -5.51 7.40
C LYS A 187 12.15 -6.28 6.08
N VAL A 188 11.92 -5.64 4.94
CA VAL A 188 12.14 -6.28 3.63
C VAL A 188 13.63 -6.49 3.37
N LEU A 189 14.45 -5.47 3.64
CA LEU A 189 15.91 -5.56 3.47
C LEU A 189 16.56 -6.65 4.34
N SER A 190 15.95 -7.01 5.47
CA SER A 190 16.46 -8.10 6.32
C SER A 190 16.37 -9.49 5.66
N VAL A 191 15.55 -9.66 4.62
CA VAL A 191 15.40 -10.92 3.88
C VAL A 191 15.76 -10.80 2.39
N ALA A 192 15.80 -9.57 1.87
CA ALA A 192 16.14 -9.24 0.49
C ALA A 192 16.97 -7.93 0.44
N SER A 193 18.26 -8.02 0.80
CA SER A 193 19.14 -6.86 1.04
C SER A 193 19.50 -6.03 -0.20
N SER A 194 19.24 -6.54 -1.41
CA SER A 194 19.47 -5.84 -2.68
C SER A 194 18.18 -5.28 -3.29
N THR A 195 17.11 -5.16 -2.51
CA THR A 195 15.79 -4.73 -3.03
C THR A 195 15.85 -3.31 -3.58
N THR A 196 15.37 -3.16 -4.83
CA THR A 196 15.10 -1.85 -5.43
C THR A 196 13.63 -1.49 -5.19
N PHE A 197 13.40 -0.48 -4.36
CA PHE A 197 12.08 0.02 -4.01
C PHE A 197 11.60 1.04 -5.05
N PRO A 198 10.47 0.80 -5.73
CA PRO A 198 9.85 1.83 -6.56
C PRO A 198 9.54 3.09 -5.73
N PRO A 199 9.61 4.30 -6.31
CA PRO A 199 9.38 5.53 -5.55
C PRO A 199 8.03 5.55 -4.83
N LEU A 200 8.02 6.10 -3.62
CA LEU A 200 6.83 6.24 -2.77
C LEU A 200 6.68 7.70 -2.30
N ARG A 201 5.51 8.28 -2.55
CA ARG A 201 5.13 9.58 -2.02
C ARG A 201 4.14 9.40 -0.87
N VAL A 202 4.49 9.86 0.31
CA VAL A 202 3.55 9.87 1.44
C VAL A 202 3.03 11.28 1.61
N PHE A 203 1.71 11.44 1.61
CA PHE A 203 1.02 12.70 1.71
C PHE A 203 0.38 12.82 3.08
N TRP A 204 0.99 13.60 3.95
CA TRP A 204 0.47 13.90 5.27
C TRP A 204 0.20 15.39 5.37
N SER A 205 -0.86 15.78 6.08
CA SER A 205 -1.15 17.17 6.38
C SER A 205 -2.07 17.27 7.58
N VAL A 206 -1.93 18.32 8.38
CA VAL A 206 -2.90 18.66 9.45
C VAL A 206 -4.30 18.97 8.89
N ASN A 207 -4.40 19.20 7.59
CA ASN A 207 -5.64 19.45 6.87
C ASN A 207 -6.28 18.17 6.31
N ASN A 208 -5.58 17.03 6.36
CA ASN A 208 -6.14 15.76 5.90
C ASN A 208 -7.23 15.29 6.88
N VAL A 209 -8.46 15.20 6.39
CA VAL A 209 -9.68 14.90 7.13
C VAL A 209 -10.37 13.65 6.60
N PRO A 210 -11.15 12.94 7.44
CA PRO A 210 -11.92 11.76 7.04
C PRO A 210 -13.22 12.15 6.30
N ALA A 211 -13.07 12.95 5.24
CA ALA A 211 -14.13 13.33 4.34
C ALA A 211 -13.70 12.98 2.92
N SER A 212 -14.53 12.25 2.16
CA SER A 212 -14.24 11.94 0.76
C SER A 212 -14.32 13.20 -0.10
N GLY A 213 -13.34 13.39 -0.98
CA GLY A 213 -13.36 14.53 -1.88
C GLY A 213 -12.04 14.76 -2.60
N ASN A 214 -11.61 16.01 -2.68
CA ASN A 214 -10.37 16.40 -3.33
C ASN A 214 -9.18 16.29 -2.35
N PRO A 215 -8.20 15.40 -2.60
CA PRO A 215 -7.00 15.31 -1.75
C PRO A 215 -6.22 16.63 -1.68
N ALA A 216 -6.24 17.49 -2.71
CA ALA A 216 -5.59 18.80 -2.63
C ALA A 216 -6.20 19.75 -1.59
N LEU A 217 -7.43 19.46 -1.12
CA LEU A 217 -8.10 20.17 -0.03
C LEU A 217 -8.06 19.40 1.30
N GLY A 218 -7.32 18.29 1.35
CA GLY A 218 -7.25 17.39 2.50
C GLY A 218 -8.43 16.43 2.65
N GLN A 219 -9.35 16.37 1.69
CA GLN A 219 -10.50 15.47 1.74
C GLN A 219 -10.11 14.07 1.25
N ILE A 220 -9.53 13.26 2.14
CA ILE A 220 -8.95 11.95 1.78
C ILE A 220 -9.83 10.76 2.21
N GLY A 221 -10.85 10.98 3.04
CA GLY A 221 -11.80 9.95 3.48
C GLY A 221 -11.27 9.04 4.58
N THR A 222 -10.09 8.45 4.38
CA THR A 222 -9.33 7.65 5.35
C THR A 222 -7.84 7.78 5.03
N THR A 223 -6.95 7.24 5.87
CA THR A 223 -5.61 6.90 5.41
C THR A 223 -5.69 5.74 4.42
N PHE A 224 -5.00 5.85 3.27
CA PHE A 224 -5.06 4.85 2.20
C PHE A 224 -3.84 4.87 1.28
N PHE A 225 -3.53 3.72 0.70
CA PHE A 225 -2.60 3.53 -0.40
C PHE A 225 -3.30 3.64 -1.76
N THR A 226 -2.62 4.24 -2.73
CA THR A 226 -2.98 4.21 -4.15
C THR A 226 -1.76 4.00 -5.03
N SER A 227 -1.95 3.36 -6.18
CA SER A 227 -0.94 3.25 -7.25
C SER A 227 -1.18 4.23 -8.41
N SER A 228 -2.17 5.12 -8.26
CA SER A 228 -2.48 6.18 -9.21
C SER A 228 -2.98 7.44 -8.50
N THR A 229 -2.50 8.59 -8.93
CA THR A 229 -2.99 9.92 -8.54
C THR A 229 -3.59 10.63 -9.75
N ALA A 230 -4.21 11.79 -9.54
CA ALA A 230 -4.68 12.64 -10.64
C ALA A 230 -3.55 13.04 -11.63
N THR A 231 -2.29 13.00 -11.17
CA THR A 231 -1.09 13.31 -11.95
C THR A 231 -0.45 12.10 -12.63
N GLY A 232 -1.04 10.90 -12.50
CA GLY A 232 -0.61 9.68 -13.20
C GLY A 232 -0.34 8.49 -12.28
N ALA A 233 0.28 7.45 -12.83
CA ALA A 233 0.65 6.25 -12.06
C ALA A 233 1.77 6.59 -11.06
N VAL A 234 1.41 6.65 -9.79
CA VAL A 234 2.30 7.00 -8.67
C VAL A 234 1.87 6.14 -7.49
N ARG A 235 2.84 5.48 -6.85
CA ARG A 235 2.61 4.85 -5.56
C ARG A 235 2.59 5.94 -4.49
N ALA A 236 1.44 6.10 -3.85
CA ALA A 236 1.24 7.11 -2.83
C ALA A 236 0.47 6.55 -1.64
N ILE A 237 0.76 7.09 -0.46
CA ILE A 237 -0.03 6.88 0.77
C ILE A 237 -0.53 8.23 1.20
N TYR A 238 -1.84 8.40 1.38
CA TYR A 238 -2.42 9.59 2.01
C TYR A 238 -2.66 9.27 3.49
N VAL A 239 -2.26 10.17 4.37
CA VAL A 239 -2.26 9.99 5.84
C VAL A 239 -3.11 11.09 6.48
N LEU A 240 -4.08 10.72 7.32
CA LEU A 240 -4.88 11.66 8.09
C LEU A 240 -4.02 12.41 9.10
N GLY A 241 -4.45 13.62 9.46
CA GLY A 241 -3.70 14.47 10.40
C GLY A 241 -4.55 15.46 11.16
N LYS A 242 -5.88 15.30 11.12
CA LYS A 242 -6.81 16.26 11.72
C LYS A 242 -6.90 16.05 13.23
N GLU A 243 -6.29 16.97 13.97
CA GLU A 243 -6.43 17.03 15.43
C GLU A 243 -7.91 16.99 15.84
N ASN A 244 -8.16 16.29 16.94
CA ASN A 244 -9.45 16.05 17.58
C ASN A 244 -10.43 15.18 16.79
N VAL A 245 -9.99 14.68 15.63
CA VAL A 245 -10.79 13.80 14.77
C VAL A 245 -10.04 12.48 14.59
N ASP A 246 -8.91 12.53 13.89
CA ASP A 246 -8.14 11.36 13.46
C ASP A 246 -6.73 11.82 13.02
N THR A 247 -5.69 11.30 13.68
CA THR A 247 -4.30 11.71 13.47
C THR A 247 -3.38 10.52 13.33
N ASP A 248 -2.97 10.21 12.11
CA ASP A 248 -2.24 8.99 11.83
C ASP A 248 -0.70 9.13 11.86
N GLU A 249 -0.15 10.34 12.08
CA GLU A 249 1.30 10.54 12.02
C GLU A 249 2.08 9.74 13.07
N TYR A 250 1.45 9.43 14.20
CA TYR A 250 2.00 8.58 15.25
C TYR A 250 1.38 7.18 15.29
N ASP A 251 0.34 6.94 14.48
CA ASP A 251 -0.29 5.64 14.34
C ASP A 251 0.50 4.77 13.37
N ASN A 252 1.68 4.36 13.82
CA ASN A 252 2.64 3.63 13.02
C ASN A 252 2.05 2.34 12.39
N SER A 253 1.09 1.69 13.04
CA SER A 253 0.39 0.53 12.48
C SER A 253 -0.45 0.89 11.25
N VAL A 254 -1.12 2.04 11.25
CA VAL A 254 -1.93 2.53 10.13
C VAL A 254 -1.01 2.84 8.93
N VAL A 255 0.05 3.61 9.15
CA VAL A 255 1.03 3.93 8.10
C VAL A 255 1.73 2.65 7.59
N ALA A 256 2.06 1.71 8.48
CA ALA A 256 2.66 0.44 8.09
C ALA A 256 1.68 -0.46 7.31
N HIS A 257 0.39 -0.48 7.65
CA HIS A 257 -0.65 -1.18 6.90
C HIS A 257 -0.71 -0.72 5.45
N GLU A 258 -0.77 0.59 5.23
CA GLU A 258 -0.76 1.14 3.87
C GLU A 258 0.56 0.87 3.13
N TRP A 259 1.67 0.82 3.87
CA TRP A 259 2.92 0.35 3.29
C TRP A 259 2.85 -1.13 2.87
N GLY A 260 2.05 -1.96 3.55
CA GLY A 260 1.72 -3.33 3.16
C GLY A 260 1.06 -3.42 1.78
N HIS A 261 0.16 -2.49 1.45
CA HIS A 261 -0.41 -2.38 0.10
C HIS A 261 0.61 -1.86 -0.92
N TYR A 262 1.47 -0.91 -0.53
CA TYR A 262 2.63 -0.53 -1.35
C TYR A 262 3.52 -1.74 -1.66
N TYR A 263 3.79 -2.60 -0.68
CA TYR A 263 4.56 -3.83 -0.85
C TYR A 263 3.90 -4.75 -1.89
N GLN A 264 2.59 -4.96 -1.79
CA GLN A 264 1.88 -5.79 -2.77
C GLN A 264 1.97 -5.20 -4.18
N SER A 265 1.77 -3.88 -4.30
CA SER A 265 1.89 -3.16 -5.57
C SER A 265 3.31 -3.18 -6.16
N ALA A 266 4.34 -3.10 -5.33
CA ALA A 266 5.74 -3.01 -5.75
C ALA A 266 6.31 -4.39 -6.11
N PHE A 267 6.09 -5.38 -5.25
CA PHE A 267 6.85 -6.64 -5.28
C PHE A 267 6.00 -7.85 -5.62
N SER A 268 4.70 -7.81 -5.31
CA SER A 268 3.76 -8.93 -5.45
C SER A 268 2.70 -8.62 -6.52
N ARG A 269 1.46 -9.05 -6.26
CA ARG A 269 0.23 -8.80 -6.98
C ARG A 269 -0.89 -8.56 -5.97
N ASP A 270 -1.80 -7.65 -6.30
CA ASP A 270 -3.08 -7.47 -5.60
C ASP A 270 -4.18 -7.24 -6.66
N ASP A 271 -5.20 -8.11 -6.66
CA ASP A 271 -6.37 -7.99 -7.53
C ASP A 271 -7.62 -7.50 -6.76
N SER A 272 -7.44 -7.03 -5.52
CA SER A 272 -8.51 -6.54 -4.66
C SER A 272 -9.36 -5.47 -5.37
N PRO A 273 -10.70 -5.56 -5.29
CA PRO A 273 -11.57 -4.48 -5.76
C PRO A 273 -11.52 -3.24 -4.85
N GLY A 274 -10.89 -3.33 -3.67
CA GLY A 274 -10.88 -2.27 -2.66
C GLY A 274 -12.27 -1.95 -2.12
N GLY A 275 -12.43 -0.73 -1.61
CA GLY A 275 -13.70 -0.17 -1.17
C GLY A 275 -14.02 -0.36 0.30
N SER A 276 -15.13 0.23 0.75
CA SER A 276 -15.54 0.25 2.15
C SER A 276 -15.69 -1.15 2.73
N HIS A 277 -15.11 -1.39 3.90
CA HIS A 277 -15.21 -2.66 4.60
C HIS A 277 -14.99 -2.53 6.11
N SER A 278 -15.22 -3.62 6.85
CA SER A 278 -14.84 -3.77 8.25
C SER A 278 -14.51 -5.22 8.59
N LEU A 279 -13.78 -5.42 9.70
CA LEU A 279 -13.40 -6.72 10.26
C LEU A 279 -14.57 -7.68 10.53
N SER A 280 -15.79 -7.14 10.66
CA SER A 280 -17.00 -7.92 10.98
C SER A 280 -17.65 -8.58 9.75
N GLU A 281 -17.34 -8.09 8.56
CA GLU A 281 -18.03 -8.46 7.31
C GLU A 281 -17.46 -9.72 6.66
N LEU A 282 -18.24 -10.29 5.73
CA LEU A 282 -17.78 -11.33 4.82
C LEU A 282 -17.38 -10.66 3.50
N LEU A 283 -16.10 -10.64 3.20
CA LEU A 283 -15.53 -9.87 2.09
C LEU A 283 -15.31 -10.75 0.85
N ASP A 284 -15.15 -10.10 -0.30
CA ASP A 284 -14.56 -10.76 -1.46
C ASP A 284 -13.17 -11.32 -1.10
N ARG A 285 -12.81 -12.49 -1.63
CA ARG A 285 -11.56 -13.19 -1.28
C ARG A 285 -10.31 -12.34 -1.52
N ARG A 286 -10.34 -11.47 -2.54
CA ARG A 286 -9.20 -10.63 -2.91
C ARG A 286 -9.05 -9.49 -1.92
N LEU A 287 -10.17 -8.91 -1.49
CA LEU A 287 -10.20 -7.87 -0.47
C LEU A 287 -9.80 -8.41 0.90
N ALA A 288 -10.39 -9.52 1.36
CA ALA A 288 -10.02 -10.16 2.63
C ALA A 288 -8.52 -10.46 2.71
N PHE A 289 -7.94 -10.94 1.60
CA PHE A 289 -6.52 -11.21 1.49
C PHE A 289 -5.66 -9.94 1.57
N SER A 290 -6.04 -8.89 0.83
CA SER A 290 -5.28 -7.65 0.77
C SER A 290 -5.27 -6.91 2.10
N GLU A 291 -6.45 -6.71 2.71
CA GLU A 291 -6.59 -5.99 3.98
C GLU A 291 -6.01 -6.78 5.16
N GLY A 292 -6.24 -8.10 5.19
CA GLY A 292 -5.66 -8.96 6.22
C GLY A 292 -4.13 -9.02 6.12
N TRP A 293 -3.56 -8.92 4.90
CA TRP A 293 -2.13 -8.75 4.72
C TRP A 293 -1.64 -7.41 5.26
N GLY A 294 -2.32 -6.29 4.98
CA GLY A 294 -1.98 -4.98 5.52
C GLY A 294 -1.92 -5.00 7.05
N ASN A 295 -2.95 -5.55 7.70
CA ASN A 295 -3.03 -5.65 9.15
C ASN A 295 -1.86 -6.46 9.71
N ALA A 296 -1.64 -7.66 9.18
CA ALA A 296 -0.55 -8.52 9.61
C ALA A 296 0.82 -7.89 9.37
N TRP A 297 1.02 -7.25 8.22
CA TRP A 297 2.26 -6.60 7.85
C TRP A 297 2.63 -5.50 8.84
N SER A 298 1.65 -4.71 9.31
CA SER A 298 1.89 -3.70 10.35
C SER A 298 2.57 -4.31 11.60
N GLY A 299 2.09 -5.48 12.05
CA GLY A 299 2.69 -6.22 13.17
C GLY A 299 4.04 -6.86 12.84
N ILE A 300 4.17 -7.45 11.65
CA ILE A 300 5.39 -8.13 11.18
C ILE A 300 6.56 -7.14 11.04
N ALA A 301 6.29 -5.94 10.50
CA ALA A 301 7.29 -4.90 10.26
C ALA A 301 7.67 -4.16 11.54
N LEU A 302 6.69 -3.87 12.40
CA LEU A 302 6.91 -3.11 13.65
C LEU A 302 7.21 -4.00 14.86
N ALA A 303 7.25 -5.33 14.68
CA ALA A 303 7.46 -6.32 15.72
C ALA A 303 6.46 -6.17 16.90
N ARG A 304 5.17 -6.00 16.57
CA ARG A 304 4.08 -5.84 17.55
C ARG A 304 2.92 -6.79 17.25
N SER A 305 2.13 -7.08 18.28
CA SER A 305 0.98 -8.00 18.21
C SER A 305 -0.37 -7.30 18.05
N ASN A 306 -0.40 -5.97 17.97
CA ASN A 306 -1.62 -5.22 17.80
C ASN A 306 -1.50 -4.12 16.73
N TYR A 307 -2.62 -3.82 16.08
CA TYR A 307 -2.83 -2.66 15.25
C TYR A 307 -3.57 -1.60 16.08
N THR A 308 -3.08 -0.36 16.07
CA THR A 308 -3.65 0.76 16.83
C THR A 308 -3.85 2.00 15.96
N ASP A 309 -4.92 2.73 16.26
CA ASP A 309 -5.42 3.89 15.51
C ASP A 309 -6.05 4.87 16.52
N SER A 310 -5.58 6.12 16.51
CA SER A 310 -5.89 7.15 17.49
C SER A 310 -6.90 8.17 16.95
N THR A 311 -7.94 8.46 17.73
CA THR A 311 -9.06 9.30 17.28
C THR A 311 -9.60 10.21 18.38
N GLY A 312 -10.50 11.10 17.98
CA GLY A 312 -11.29 11.94 18.89
C GLY A 312 -10.50 13.04 19.57
N ALA A 313 -11.18 13.72 20.51
CA ALA A 313 -10.64 14.86 21.23
C ALA A 313 -9.34 14.50 21.96
N ASN A 314 -8.31 15.35 21.79
CA ASN A 314 -6.95 15.17 22.28
C ASN A 314 -6.32 13.83 21.89
N GLN A 315 -6.84 13.15 20.85
CA GLN A 315 -6.40 11.82 20.41
C GLN A 315 -6.48 10.80 21.56
N ALA A 316 -7.38 11.03 22.51
CA ALA A 316 -7.51 10.26 23.74
C ALA A 316 -8.40 9.02 23.56
N LEU A 317 -9.02 8.86 22.39
CA LEU A 317 -9.74 7.66 21.99
C LEU A 317 -8.93 6.90 20.94
N GLY A 318 -9.35 5.68 20.65
CA GLY A 318 -8.73 4.87 19.61
C GLY A 318 -9.18 3.43 19.64
N SER A 319 -8.70 2.66 18.68
CA SER A 319 -8.92 1.22 18.59
C SER A 319 -7.61 0.47 18.77
N SER A 320 -7.70 -0.78 19.26
CA SER A 320 -6.59 -1.71 19.32
C SER A 320 -7.08 -3.08 18.88
N LEU A 321 -6.64 -3.53 17.72
CA LEU A 321 -6.95 -4.83 17.15
C LEU A 321 -5.82 -5.82 17.47
N ASP A 322 -6.17 -6.99 18.00
CA ASP A 322 -5.23 -8.10 18.20
C ASP A 322 -4.92 -8.78 16.86
N LEU A 323 -3.66 -8.72 16.42
CA LEU A 323 -3.18 -9.33 15.19
C LEU A 323 -2.94 -10.83 15.33
N THR A 324 -2.87 -11.34 16.56
CA THR A 324 -2.59 -12.75 16.84
C THR A 324 -3.83 -13.62 16.67
N ALA A 325 -5.02 -13.06 16.81
CA ALA A 325 -6.28 -13.78 16.82
C ALA A 325 -7.11 -13.51 15.56
N GLY A 326 -7.71 -14.57 15.03
CA GLY A 326 -8.75 -14.47 14.01
C GLY A 326 -10.13 -14.27 14.63
N THR A 327 -11.16 -14.15 13.78
CA THR A 327 -12.54 -14.13 14.30
C THR A 327 -12.94 -15.52 14.79
N THR A 328 -13.72 -15.60 15.87
CA THR A 328 -14.33 -16.85 16.33
C THR A 328 -15.69 -17.11 15.69
N SER A 329 -16.32 -16.08 15.12
CA SER A 329 -17.62 -16.17 14.47
C SER A 329 -17.45 -16.25 12.96
N ASN A 330 -17.78 -17.40 12.38
CA ASN A 330 -17.69 -17.67 10.94
C ASN A 330 -16.29 -17.32 10.35
N PRO A 331 -15.20 -17.93 10.86
CA PRO A 331 -13.86 -17.74 10.28
C PRO A 331 -13.79 -18.32 8.86
N GLY A 332 -12.89 -17.79 8.05
CA GLY A 332 -12.70 -18.29 6.69
C GLY A 332 -11.89 -17.37 5.79
N TRP A 333 -11.74 -17.79 4.54
CA TRP A 333 -10.96 -17.09 3.51
C TRP A 333 -11.56 -15.74 3.08
N PHE A 334 -12.81 -15.48 3.48
CA PHE A 334 -13.56 -14.23 3.27
C PHE A 334 -13.48 -13.28 4.49
N ARG A 335 -12.70 -13.60 5.51
CA ARG A 335 -12.55 -12.78 6.73
C ARG A 335 -11.17 -12.14 6.78
N GLU A 336 -11.14 -10.81 6.78
CA GLU A 336 -9.92 -10.03 7.00
C GLU A 336 -9.18 -10.46 8.28
N ALA A 337 -9.90 -10.59 9.40
CA ALA A 337 -9.35 -11.04 10.67
C ALA A 337 -8.76 -12.47 10.62
N SER A 338 -9.32 -13.37 9.80
CA SER A 338 -8.73 -14.71 9.63
C SER A 338 -7.41 -14.62 8.88
N ILE A 339 -7.36 -13.84 7.80
CA ILE A 339 -6.15 -13.64 7.01
C ILE A 339 -5.04 -12.98 7.83
N GLN A 340 -5.35 -11.93 8.60
CA GLN A 340 -4.34 -11.25 9.42
C GLN A 340 -3.69 -12.20 10.42
N SER A 341 -4.51 -13.02 11.10
CA SER A 341 -4.04 -13.95 12.11
C SER A 341 -3.15 -15.01 11.50
N ILE A 342 -3.48 -15.52 10.31
CA ILE A 342 -2.65 -16.48 9.58
C ILE A 342 -1.28 -15.87 9.27
N PHE A 343 -1.22 -14.69 8.65
CA PHE A 343 0.07 -14.10 8.26
C PHE A 343 0.94 -13.74 9.46
N TRP A 344 0.35 -13.14 10.51
CA TRP A 344 1.10 -12.75 11.70
C TRP A 344 1.67 -13.97 12.42
N ASN A 345 0.85 -15.00 12.65
CA ASN A 345 1.30 -16.24 13.30
C ASN A 345 2.29 -17.03 12.44
N LEU A 346 2.11 -17.05 11.11
CA LEU A 346 3.04 -17.70 10.20
C LEU A 346 4.43 -17.04 10.31
N ASN A 347 4.51 -15.70 10.28
CA ASN A 347 5.77 -15.00 10.48
C ASN A 347 6.42 -15.36 11.83
N ASN A 348 5.63 -15.51 12.90
CA ASN A 348 6.19 -15.89 14.20
C ASN A 348 6.67 -17.33 14.27
N GLN A 349 6.06 -18.24 13.52
CA GLN A 349 6.47 -19.64 13.50
C GLN A 349 7.68 -19.90 12.59
N VAL A 350 7.77 -19.20 11.45
CA VAL A 350 8.77 -19.54 10.41
C VAL A 350 9.56 -18.35 9.86
N GLY A 351 9.32 -17.15 10.38
CA GLY A 351 9.95 -15.91 9.93
C GLY A 351 9.32 -15.33 8.66
N PHE A 352 9.79 -14.13 8.29
CA PHE A 352 9.25 -13.40 7.15
C PHE A 352 9.74 -13.92 5.79
N LYS A 353 10.93 -14.51 5.72
CA LYS A 353 11.55 -14.89 4.44
C LYS A 353 10.67 -15.85 3.62
N PRO A 354 10.12 -16.95 4.17
CA PRO A 354 9.21 -17.82 3.43
C PRO A 354 7.97 -17.09 2.84
N ILE A 355 7.42 -16.14 3.59
CA ILE A 355 6.27 -15.33 3.16
C ILE A 355 6.68 -14.40 2.01
N HIS A 356 7.84 -13.75 2.14
CA HIS A 356 8.41 -12.88 1.11
C HIS A 356 8.67 -13.64 -0.19
N ASP A 357 9.34 -14.80 -0.13
CA ASP A 357 9.66 -15.62 -1.29
C ASP A 357 8.38 -16.09 -2.00
N ALA A 358 7.33 -16.45 -1.25
CA ALA A 358 6.03 -16.83 -1.80
C ALA A 358 5.35 -15.67 -2.55
N LEU A 359 5.23 -14.50 -1.89
CA LEU A 359 4.56 -13.32 -2.44
C LEU A 359 5.28 -12.75 -3.67
N THR A 360 6.61 -12.78 -3.68
CA THR A 360 7.42 -12.24 -4.79
C THR A 360 7.70 -13.26 -5.90
N GLY A 361 7.54 -14.56 -5.61
CA GLY A 361 7.71 -15.67 -6.54
C GLY A 361 6.43 -16.03 -7.31
N SER A 362 6.06 -17.32 -7.28
CA SER A 362 5.00 -17.88 -8.13
C SER A 362 3.60 -17.33 -7.83
N PHE A 363 3.35 -16.76 -6.63
CA PHE A 363 2.08 -16.10 -6.31
C PHE A 363 1.80 -14.93 -7.27
N LYS A 364 2.82 -14.11 -7.54
CA LYS A 364 2.73 -12.92 -8.40
C LYS A 364 2.26 -13.23 -9.83
N THR A 365 2.56 -14.44 -10.31
CA THR A 365 2.25 -14.90 -11.67
C THR A 365 1.19 -15.99 -11.71
N SER A 366 0.56 -16.32 -10.58
CA SER A 366 -0.49 -17.34 -10.49
C SER A 366 -1.66 -17.02 -11.42
N THR A 367 -2.28 -18.02 -12.04
CA THR A 367 -3.46 -17.77 -12.89
C THR A 367 -4.68 -17.37 -12.07
N ALA A 368 -4.84 -17.96 -10.88
CA ALA A 368 -5.90 -17.60 -9.95
C ALA A 368 -5.78 -16.11 -9.54
N VAL A 369 -6.90 -15.51 -9.16
CA VAL A 369 -6.87 -14.17 -8.55
C VAL A 369 -6.26 -14.23 -7.16
N THR A 370 -5.70 -13.13 -6.68
CA THR A 370 -5.05 -13.06 -5.38
C THR A 370 -6.00 -13.47 -4.25
N SER A 371 -5.66 -14.51 -3.51
CA SER A 371 -6.30 -14.90 -2.25
C SER A 371 -5.35 -15.77 -1.43
N ILE A 372 -5.79 -16.19 -0.25
CA ILE A 372 -5.00 -17.06 0.63
C ILE A 372 -4.68 -18.43 0.00
N HIS A 373 -5.52 -18.92 -0.92
CA HIS A 373 -5.34 -20.23 -1.55
C HIS A 373 -4.16 -20.30 -2.54
N PRO A 374 -4.07 -19.45 -3.59
CA PRO A 374 -2.87 -19.40 -4.43
C PRO A 374 -1.63 -18.96 -3.64
N PHE A 375 -1.77 -18.15 -2.58
CA PHE A 375 -0.65 -17.87 -1.67
C PHE A 375 -0.15 -19.17 -1.00
N SER A 376 -1.04 -20.01 -0.48
CA SER A 376 -0.65 -21.27 0.15
C SER A 376 0.07 -22.23 -0.80
N VAL A 377 -0.38 -22.30 -2.06
CA VAL A 377 0.32 -23.08 -3.10
C VAL A 377 1.73 -22.51 -3.36
N ALA A 378 1.84 -21.19 -3.52
CA ALA A 378 3.14 -20.54 -3.73
C ALA A 378 4.08 -20.69 -2.53
N PHE A 379 3.53 -20.59 -1.31
CA PHE A 379 4.26 -20.76 -0.07
C PHE A 379 4.80 -22.19 0.07
N ASN A 380 3.99 -23.19 -0.20
CA ASN A 380 4.42 -24.60 -0.15
C ASN A 380 5.50 -24.89 -1.20
N ALA A 381 5.48 -24.21 -2.34
CA ALA A 381 6.53 -24.32 -3.36
C ALA A 381 7.84 -23.62 -2.93
N ALA A 382 7.74 -22.44 -2.31
CA ALA A 382 8.90 -21.66 -1.87
C ALA A 382 9.55 -22.20 -0.58
N ALA A 383 8.76 -22.79 0.31
CA ALA A 383 9.17 -23.20 1.65
C ALA A 383 8.46 -24.49 2.09
N SER A 384 8.65 -25.58 1.35
CA SER A 384 8.01 -26.87 1.60
C SER A 384 8.23 -27.41 3.03
N GLY A 385 9.39 -27.14 3.64
CA GLY A 385 9.68 -27.51 5.03
C GLY A 385 8.82 -26.78 6.08
N SER A 386 8.17 -25.68 5.70
CA SER A 386 7.27 -24.88 6.54
C SER A 386 5.79 -25.08 6.20
N ALA A 387 5.45 -25.95 5.25
CA ALA A 387 4.08 -26.14 4.76
C ALA A 387 3.11 -26.56 5.87
N SER A 388 3.55 -27.39 6.82
CA SER A 388 2.72 -27.85 7.95
C SER A 388 2.27 -26.69 8.86
N ALA A 389 3.13 -25.68 9.06
CA ALA A 389 2.80 -24.50 9.85
C ALA A 389 1.65 -23.70 9.22
N LEU A 390 1.75 -23.40 7.92
CA LEU A 390 0.66 -22.72 7.20
C LEU A 390 -0.60 -23.58 7.17
N ASN A 391 -0.49 -24.88 6.89
CA ASN A 391 -1.64 -25.78 6.83
C ASN A 391 -2.44 -25.80 8.15
N ALA A 392 -1.74 -25.84 9.29
CA ALA A 392 -2.38 -25.78 10.60
C ALA A 392 -3.12 -24.45 10.83
N LEU A 393 -2.54 -23.33 10.41
CA LEU A 393 -3.16 -22.00 10.51
C LEU A 393 -4.40 -21.87 9.62
N LEU A 394 -4.36 -22.39 8.39
CA LEU A 394 -5.52 -22.43 7.49
C LEU A 394 -6.67 -23.22 8.10
N VAL A 395 -6.40 -24.45 8.55
CA VAL A 395 -7.41 -25.31 9.18
C VAL A 395 -7.99 -24.66 10.44
N GLY A 396 -7.15 -24.02 11.26
CA GLY A 396 -7.58 -23.29 12.46
C GLY A 396 -8.52 -22.12 12.17
N GLN A 397 -8.48 -21.57 10.96
CA GLN A 397 -9.40 -20.53 10.47
C GLN A 397 -10.53 -21.10 9.57
N GLY A 398 -10.74 -22.42 9.57
CA GLY A 398 -11.80 -23.04 8.76
C GLY A 398 -11.57 -22.90 7.25
N ILE A 399 -10.32 -22.83 6.81
CA ILE A 399 -9.92 -22.75 5.40
C ILE A 399 -9.32 -24.09 4.98
N ALA A 400 -9.81 -24.65 3.87
CA ALA A 400 -9.25 -25.90 3.37
C ALA A 400 -7.80 -25.68 2.90
N VAL A 401 -6.91 -26.62 3.22
CA VAL A 401 -5.58 -26.66 2.59
C VAL A 401 -5.79 -26.90 1.10
N PRO A 402 -5.41 -25.96 0.22
CA PRO A 402 -5.78 -26.02 -1.18
C PRO A 402 -5.05 -27.15 -1.91
N ASN A 403 -5.79 -27.94 -2.69
CA ASN A 403 -5.22 -28.96 -3.58
C ASN A 403 -4.54 -28.35 -4.83
N ASN A 404 -4.93 -27.13 -5.22
CA ASN A 404 -4.37 -26.35 -6.31
C ASN A 404 -4.68 -24.85 -6.11
N GLN A 405 -4.19 -23.99 -7.00
CA GLN A 405 -4.35 -22.54 -6.89
C GLN A 405 -5.82 -22.05 -6.93
N PHE A 406 -6.75 -22.89 -7.39
CA PHE A 406 -8.18 -22.60 -7.48
C PHE A 406 -8.99 -23.14 -6.29
N ALA A 407 -8.36 -23.94 -5.41
CA ALA A 407 -8.98 -24.54 -4.24
C ALA A 407 -10.27 -25.32 -4.55
N ASP A 408 -10.20 -26.26 -5.49
CA ASP A 408 -11.35 -27.08 -5.90
C ASP A 408 -11.91 -27.94 -4.74
N ASN A 409 -11.14 -28.08 -3.66
CA ASN A 409 -11.52 -28.80 -2.44
C ASN A 409 -12.03 -27.90 -1.30
N GLU A 410 -12.22 -26.58 -1.52
CA GLU A 410 -12.78 -25.70 -0.49
C GLU A 410 -14.25 -26.05 -0.21
N THR A 411 -14.61 -26.08 1.06
CA THR A 411 -15.95 -26.46 1.53
C THR A 411 -16.59 -25.39 2.41
N ASN A 412 -15.82 -24.42 2.91
CA ASN A 412 -16.36 -23.31 3.67
C ASN A 412 -16.92 -22.24 2.74
N SER A 413 -18.26 -22.14 2.68
CA SER A 413 -18.97 -21.16 1.86
C SER A 413 -19.31 -19.85 2.57
N GLY A 414 -18.97 -19.72 3.86
CA GLY A 414 -19.40 -18.61 4.70
C GLY A 414 -20.92 -18.48 4.84
N GLY A 415 -21.68 -19.53 4.51
CA GLY A 415 -23.14 -19.55 4.50
C GLY A 415 -23.77 -19.24 3.13
N LEU A 416 -22.98 -18.95 2.09
CA LEU A 416 -23.46 -18.59 0.75
C LEU A 416 -23.12 -19.65 -0.31
N THR A 417 -23.41 -20.93 -0.04
CA THR A 417 -22.93 -22.08 -0.84
C THR A 417 -23.09 -21.91 -2.35
N SER A 418 -24.27 -21.51 -2.84
CA SER A 418 -24.51 -21.37 -4.28
C SER A 418 -23.78 -20.21 -4.97
N PHE A 419 -23.21 -19.26 -4.21
CA PHE A 419 -22.52 -18.08 -4.72
C PHE A 419 -21.02 -18.11 -4.43
N ALA A 420 -20.62 -18.65 -3.27
CA ALA A 420 -19.24 -18.73 -2.83
C ALA A 420 -18.53 -19.99 -3.35
N LEU A 421 -19.25 -21.09 -3.57
CA LEU A 421 -18.69 -22.38 -4.01
C LEU A 421 -19.37 -22.91 -5.31
N PRO A 422 -18.65 -23.66 -6.15
CA PRO A 422 -17.19 -23.87 -6.11
C PRO A 422 -16.44 -22.55 -6.28
N MET A 423 -15.20 -22.48 -5.78
CA MET A 423 -14.39 -21.26 -5.81
C MET A 423 -14.21 -20.70 -7.22
N TYR A 424 -14.16 -21.58 -8.21
CA TYR A 424 -14.17 -21.25 -9.63
C TYR A 424 -15.09 -22.23 -10.36
N ARG A 425 -16.00 -21.73 -11.19
CA ARG A 425 -16.82 -22.57 -12.08
C ARG A 425 -16.07 -22.78 -13.38
N THR A 426 -16.08 -23.99 -13.92
CA THR A 426 -15.46 -24.25 -15.22
C THR A 426 -16.35 -23.71 -16.33
N ALA A 427 -15.77 -22.92 -17.24
CA ALA A 427 -16.42 -22.44 -18.45
C ALA A 427 -15.78 -23.08 -19.69
N THR A 428 -16.62 -23.49 -20.64
CA THR A 428 -16.20 -24.07 -21.92
C THR A 428 -16.37 -23.04 -23.03
N LEU A 429 -15.36 -22.86 -23.86
CA LEU A 429 -15.42 -21.93 -25.00
C LEU A 429 -16.60 -22.26 -25.92
N GLY A 430 -17.28 -21.22 -26.42
CA GLY A 430 -18.46 -21.35 -27.28
C GLY A 430 -19.75 -21.78 -26.56
N VAL A 431 -19.70 -22.08 -25.26
CA VAL A 431 -20.85 -22.54 -24.48
C VAL A 431 -21.21 -21.50 -23.42
N GLY A 432 -22.51 -21.15 -23.37
CA GLY A 432 -23.04 -20.28 -22.32
C GLY A 432 -22.90 -20.93 -20.94
N THR A 433 -22.13 -20.29 -20.06
CA THR A 433 -21.92 -20.72 -18.67
C THR A 433 -22.68 -19.80 -17.73
N GLN A 434 -23.53 -20.38 -16.86
CA GLN A 434 -24.27 -19.59 -15.88
C GLN A 434 -23.38 -19.21 -14.69
N ALA A 435 -23.40 -17.93 -14.32
CA ALA A 435 -22.71 -17.37 -13.18
C ALA A 435 -23.65 -16.43 -12.42
N CYS A 436 -23.78 -16.62 -11.11
CA CYS A 436 -24.68 -15.82 -10.28
C CYS A 436 -23.91 -15.08 -9.18
N VAL A 437 -24.36 -13.87 -8.88
CA VAL A 437 -23.86 -12.99 -7.82
C VAL A 437 -24.99 -12.60 -6.87
N THR A 438 -24.63 -12.12 -5.68
CA THR A 438 -25.57 -11.80 -4.62
C THR A 438 -25.10 -10.59 -3.79
N ASN A 439 -26.08 -9.82 -3.30
CA ASN A 439 -25.88 -8.79 -2.28
C ASN A 439 -26.41 -9.19 -0.89
N GLN A 440 -26.67 -10.48 -0.63
CA GLN A 440 -27.26 -10.95 0.63
C GLN A 440 -26.47 -10.49 1.87
N VAL A 441 -25.15 -10.45 1.78
CA VAL A 441 -24.25 -9.97 2.84
C VAL A 441 -23.66 -8.58 2.53
N ASP A 442 -24.26 -7.87 1.58
CA ASP A 442 -23.89 -6.51 1.16
C ASP A 442 -25.13 -5.60 1.03
N PRO A 443 -25.91 -5.40 2.12
CA PRO A 443 -27.11 -4.58 2.07
C PRO A 443 -26.80 -3.11 1.72
N GLY A 444 -25.58 -2.65 2.01
CA GLY A 444 -25.08 -1.32 1.65
C GLY A 444 -24.64 -1.19 0.19
N ARG A 445 -24.61 -2.30 -0.56
CA ARG A 445 -24.21 -2.39 -1.97
C ARG A 445 -22.84 -1.77 -2.24
N ALA A 446 -21.88 -2.08 -1.37
CA ALA A 446 -20.49 -1.66 -1.54
C ALA A 446 -19.83 -2.34 -2.76
N GLY A 447 -20.32 -3.51 -3.18
CA GLY A 447 -19.85 -4.23 -4.37
C GLY A 447 -18.55 -4.99 -4.13
N ASN A 448 -18.21 -5.29 -2.89
CA ASN A 448 -16.93 -5.89 -2.49
C ASN A 448 -17.05 -6.98 -1.41
N LYS A 449 -18.25 -7.53 -1.21
CA LYS A 449 -18.52 -8.55 -0.20
C LYS A 449 -18.54 -9.96 -0.80
N LEU A 450 -18.60 -10.96 0.07
CA LEU A 450 -18.70 -12.35 -0.32
C LEU A 450 -19.93 -12.57 -1.20
N GLY A 451 -19.72 -13.11 -2.40
CA GLY A 451 -20.78 -13.35 -3.37
C GLY A 451 -21.09 -12.18 -4.31
N SER A 452 -20.49 -10.99 -4.12
CA SER A 452 -20.58 -9.87 -5.08
C SER A 452 -19.92 -10.20 -6.42
N TYR A 453 -19.01 -11.19 -6.45
CA TYR A 453 -18.32 -11.65 -7.64
C TYR A 453 -18.53 -13.14 -7.87
N ALA A 454 -18.68 -13.52 -9.14
CA ALA A 454 -18.58 -14.89 -9.61
C ALA A 454 -17.28 -15.10 -10.39
N TYR A 455 -16.70 -16.28 -10.25
CA TYR A 455 -15.39 -16.61 -10.81
C TYR A 455 -15.51 -17.80 -11.76
N LEU A 456 -15.09 -17.60 -13.00
CA LEU A 456 -15.04 -18.65 -14.02
C LEU A 456 -13.58 -18.96 -14.38
N ARG A 457 -13.24 -20.25 -14.53
CA ARG A 457 -11.95 -20.73 -15.05
C ARG A 457 -12.18 -21.37 -16.41
N PHE A 458 -11.30 -21.08 -17.37
CA PHE A 458 -11.35 -21.67 -18.71
C PHE A 458 -9.94 -21.80 -19.30
N THR A 459 -9.83 -22.57 -20.39
CA THR A 459 -8.57 -22.77 -21.11
C THR A 459 -8.64 -22.12 -22.48
N ALA A 460 -7.73 -21.18 -22.75
CA ALA A 460 -7.47 -20.66 -24.07
C ALA A 460 -6.54 -21.63 -24.83
N PRO A 461 -6.98 -22.32 -25.90
CA PRO A 461 -6.14 -23.30 -26.59
C PRO A 461 -4.99 -22.67 -27.39
N THR A 462 -5.14 -21.42 -27.84
CA THR A 462 -4.17 -20.75 -28.72
C THR A 462 -4.06 -19.28 -28.37
N GLN A 463 -2.96 -18.64 -28.77
CA GLN A 463 -2.83 -17.19 -28.63
C GLN A 463 -3.72 -16.49 -29.66
N ARG A 464 -4.75 -15.77 -29.19
CA ARG A 464 -5.63 -14.95 -30.03
C ARG A 464 -6.45 -13.97 -29.18
N ASN A 465 -7.22 -13.15 -29.87
CA ASN A 465 -8.30 -12.40 -29.24
C ASN A 465 -9.51 -13.32 -29.06
N TYR A 466 -10.04 -13.33 -27.84
CA TYR A 466 -11.27 -13.98 -27.45
C TYR A 466 -12.34 -12.93 -27.23
N SER A 467 -13.55 -13.18 -27.72
CA SER A 467 -14.70 -12.34 -27.40
C SER A 467 -15.40 -12.89 -26.17
N VAL A 468 -15.81 -12.00 -25.28
CA VAL A 468 -16.60 -12.33 -24.10
C VAL A 468 -17.93 -11.60 -24.25
N THR A 469 -19.03 -12.33 -24.08
CA THR A 469 -20.37 -11.75 -24.01
C THR A 469 -21.08 -12.24 -22.75
N ILE A 470 -21.77 -11.32 -22.09
CA ILE A 470 -22.51 -11.56 -20.86
C ILE A 470 -23.91 -11.03 -21.05
N ALA A 471 -24.91 -11.83 -20.69
CA ALA A 471 -26.31 -11.45 -20.74
C ALA A 471 -27.04 -11.88 -19.47
N VAL A 472 -27.88 -11.00 -18.92
CA VAL A 472 -28.70 -11.30 -17.74
C VAL A 472 -29.63 -12.47 -18.04
N THR A 473 -29.70 -13.41 -17.09
CA THR A 473 -30.60 -14.55 -17.12
C THR A 473 -31.85 -14.23 -16.32
N GLY A 474 -33.02 -14.34 -16.94
CA GLY A 474 -34.30 -14.09 -16.26
C GLY A 474 -34.69 -12.62 -16.10
N GLY A 475 -33.92 -11.68 -16.67
CA GLY A 475 -34.35 -10.29 -16.89
C GLY A 475 -34.42 -9.40 -15.64
N THR A 476 -33.60 -9.64 -14.62
CA THR A 476 -33.53 -8.77 -13.43
C THR A 476 -33.24 -7.31 -13.85
N PRO A 477 -34.20 -6.37 -13.67
CA PRO A 477 -34.05 -5.01 -14.14
C PRO A 477 -32.93 -4.26 -13.42
N GLY A 478 -32.24 -3.37 -14.13
CA GLY A 478 -31.22 -2.48 -13.57
C GLY A 478 -29.85 -3.12 -13.31
N THR A 479 -29.67 -4.38 -13.69
CA THR A 479 -28.36 -5.04 -13.65
C THR A 479 -27.38 -4.39 -14.62
N ASP A 480 -26.11 -4.40 -14.27
CA ASP A 480 -25.00 -3.84 -15.05
C ASP A 480 -23.80 -4.80 -14.93
N PRO A 481 -23.78 -5.88 -15.73
CA PRO A 481 -22.75 -6.89 -15.61
C PRO A 481 -21.39 -6.34 -16.04
N ASP A 482 -20.41 -6.40 -15.17
CA ASP A 482 -19.02 -6.06 -15.48
C ASP A 482 -18.16 -7.32 -15.45
N PHE A 483 -17.08 -7.33 -16.24
CA PHE A 483 -16.09 -8.40 -16.15
C PHE A 483 -14.65 -7.95 -16.32
N VAL A 484 -13.76 -8.74 -15.70
CA VAL A 484 -12.32 -8.64 -15.88
C VAL A 484 -11.76 -10.05 -16.13
N VAL A 485 -10.88 -10.17 -17.12
CA VAL A 485 -10.18 -11.43 -17.42
C VAL A 485 -8.72 -11.34 -16.96
N TYR A 486 -8.26 -12.40 -16.31
CA TYR A 486 -6.90 -12.58 -15.81
C TYR A 486 -6.22 -13.81 -16.44
N GLN A 487 -4.95 -13.66 -16.80
CA GLN A 487 -4.04 -14.75 -17.15
C GLN A 487 -2.67 -14.41 -16.52
N GLY A 488 -2.54 -14.65 -15.21
CA GLY A 488 -1.40 -14.20 -14.40
C GLY A 488 -1.47 -12.72 -13.99
N ARG A 489 -1.94 -11.85 -14.88
CA ARG A 489 -2.34 -10.46 -14.62
C ARG A 489 -3.62 -10.15 -15.39
N ARG A 490 -4.22 -9.00 -15.12
CA ARG A 490 -5.36 -8.51 -15.89
C ARG A 490 -5.01 -8.43 -17.39
N ALA A 491 -5.70 -9.22 -18.20
CA ALA A 491 -5.55 -9.32 -19.64
C ALA A 491 -6.60 -8.52 -20.41
N GLY A 492 -7.77 -8.30 -19.80
CA GLY A 492 -8.87 -7.61 -20.48
C GLY A 492 -10.09 -7.32 -19.62
N GLN A 493 -10.97 -6.55 -20.24
CA GLN A 493 -12.01 -5.66 -19.73
C GLN A 493 -13.40 -5.68 -20.37
N GLY A 494 -14.50 -5.68 -19.62
CA GLY A 494 -15.79 -5.14 -20.07
C GLY A 494 -16.44 -4.36 -18.92
N LEU A 495 -16.65 -3.04 -19.10
CA LEU A 495 -17.15 -2.11 -18.08
C LEU A 495 -18.10 -1.05 -18.68
N SER A 496 -18.92 -1.44 -19.66
CA SER A 496 -19.93 -0.56 -20.24
C SER A 496 -21.06 -0.34 -19.24
N THR A 497 -21.86 0.70 -19.44
CA THR A 497 -23.04 0.97 -18.60
C THR A 497 -24.31 0.37 -19.22
N VAL A 498 -24.18 -0.65 -20.07
CA VAL A 498 -25.31 -1.23 -20.80
C VAL A 498 -26.07 -2.18 -19.89
N GLY A 499 -27.29 -1.80 -19.55
CA GLY A 499 -28.12 -2.60 -18.65
C GLY A 499 -28.34 -4.03 -19.14
N GLY A 500 -28.05 -5.01 -18.26
CA GLY A 500 -28.32 -6.42 -18.49
C GLY A 500 -27.43 -7.13 -19.50
N SER A 501 -26.43 -6.47 -20.09
CA SER A 501 -25.51 -7.11 -21.01
C SER A 501 -24.16 -6.42 -21.08
N GLU A 502 -23.11 -7.19 -21.30
CA GLU A 502 -21.75 -6.68 -21.47
C GLU A 502 -21.00 -7.46 -22.54
N SER A 503 -20.08 -6.81 -23.24
CA SER A 503 -19.25 -7.47 -24.24
C SER A 503 -17.89 -6.81 -24.36
N GLY A 504 -16.85 -7.64 -24.49
CA GLY A 504 -15.49 -7.14 -24.71
C GLY A 504 -14.63 -8.16 -25.42
N ALA A 505 -13.45 -7.73 -25.85
CA ALA A 505 -12.43 -8.59 -26.42
C ALA A 505 -11.20 -8.61 -25.51
N VAL A 506 -10.60 -9.79 -25.35
CA VAL A 506 -9.43 -10.01 -24.50
C VAL A 506 -8.36 -10.76 -25.29
N SER A 507 -7.12 -10.28 -25.25
CA SER A 507 -5.99 -10.95 -25.90
C SER A 507 -5.37 -11.92 -24.90
N LEU A 508 -5.40 -13.21 -25.21
CA LEU A 508 -4.89 -14.26 -24.33
C LEU A 508 -3.82 -15.07 -25.05
N SER A 509 -2.83 -15.53 -24.29
CA SER A 509 -1.93 -16.60 -24.69
C SER A 509 -2.61 -17.96 -24.49
N ALA A 510 -2.04 -19.02 -25.09
CA ALA A 510 -2.47 -20.37 -24.79
C ALA A 510 -2.26 -20.70 -23.30
N GLY A 511 -3.26 -21.29 -22.64
CA GLY A 511 -3.21 -21.66 -21.24
C GLY A 511 -4.49 -21.31 -20.47
N GLU A 512 -4.42 -21.46 -19.15
CA GLU A 512 -5.55 -21.19 -18.28
C GLU A 512 -5.79 -19.69 -18.09
N ALA A 513 -7.04 -19.30 -17.93
CA ALA A 513 -7.46 -17.94 -17.62
C ALA A 513 -8.64 -17.95 -16.65
N VAL A 514 -8.83 -16.82 -15.97
CA VAL A 514 -9.94 -16.58 -15.04
C VAL A 514 -10.75 -15.38 -15.55
N LEU A 515 -12.06 -15.51 -15.58
CA LEU A 515 -12.99 -14.39 -15.72
C LEU A 515 -13.65 -14.13 -14.37
N VAL A 516 -13.58 -12.87 -13.93
CA VAL A 516 -14.26 -12.36 -12.74
C VAL A 516 -15.44 -11.52 -13.22
N LEU A 517 -16.63 -11.83 -12.72
CA LEU A 517 -17.89 -11.18 -13.09
C LEU A 517 -18.55 -10.57 -11.85
N ASN A 518 -19.09 -9.38 -11.97
CA ASN A 518 -19.99 -8.78 -10.98
C ASN A 518 -21.19 -8.11 -11.63
N ASP A 519 -22.19 -7.78 -10.82
CA ASP A 519 -23.19 -6.76 -11.15
C ASP A 519 -22.73 -5.45 -10.51
N PHE A 520 -22.31 -4.48 -11.32
CA PHE A 520 -21.81 -3.18 -10.84
C PHE A 520 -22.85 -2.44 -9.99
N ASN A 521 -24.12 -2.53 -10.37
CA ASN A 521 -25.21 -1.92 -9.61
C ASN A 521 -25.62 -2.74 -8.37
N ASN A 522 -25.15 -3.99 -8.27
CA ASN A 522 -25.35 -4.92 -7.16
C ASN A 522 -26.82 -4.97 -6.69
N VAL A 523 -27.74 -5.19 -7.63
CA VAL A 523 -29.16 -4.80 -7.47
C VAL A 523 -29.98 -5.75 -6.62
N SER A 524 -29.59 -7.03 -6.51
CA SER A 524 -30.44 -8.10 -5.96
C SER A 524 -29.66 -9.17 -5.19
N ALA A 525 -30.37 -9.87 -4.30
CA ALA A 525 -29.91 -11.00 -3.52
C ALA A 525 -29.63 -12.25 -4.37
N ASN A 526 -30.08 -12.25 -5.62
CA ASN A 526 -29.76 -13.27 -6.61
C ASN A 526 -29.86 -12.64 -8.01
N THR A 527 -28.72 -12.54 -8.68
CA THR A 527 -28.62 -12.08 -10.06
C THR A 527 -27.78 -13.08 -10.82
N CYS A 528 -28.31 -13.63 -11.91
CA CYS A 528 -27.61 -14.61 -12.74
C CYS A 528 -27.37 -14.07 -14.14
N PHE A 529 -26.22 -14.41 -14.70
CA PHE A 529 -25.82 -14.08 -16.06
C PHE A 529 -25.40 -15.34 -16.80
N THR A 530 -25.55 -15.31 -18.12
CA THR A 530 -24.97 -16.29 -19.04
C THR A 530 -23.72 -15.66 -19.67
N VAL A 531 -22.57 -16.27 -19.43
CA VAL A 531 -21.26 -15.84 -19.95
C VAL A 531 -20.86 -16.76 -21.10
N THR A 532 -20.54 -16.20 -22.26
CA THR A 532 -20.02 -16.93 -23.42
C THR A 532 -18.65 -16.37 -23.81
N ILE A 533 -17.68 -17.26 -24.03
CA ILE A 533 -16.32 -16.91 -24.42
C ILE A 533 -16.02 -17.57 -25.78
N ASN A 534 -15.78 -16.80 -26.84
CA ASN A 534 -15.56 -17.32 -28.20
C ASN A 534 -14.17 -17.01 -28.75
#